data_AF-A0A6G0U9D4-F1
#
_entry.id   AF-A0A6G0U9D4-F1
#
_cell.length_a   1.000
_cell.length_b   1.000
_cell.length_c   1.000
_cell.angle_alpha   90.00
_cell.angle_beta   90.00
_cell.angle_gamma   90.00
#
_symmetry.space_group_name_H-M   'P 1'
#
loop_
_entity.id
_entity.type
_entity.pdbx_description
1 polymer ?
#
loop_
_entity_poly.entity_id
_entity_poly.type
_entity_poly.pdbx_seq_one_letter_code
_entity_poly.pdbx_strand_id
1 'polypeptide(L)'
;MVCKNNKTVGEQIARLNVAISFLKVGQDRCARSLYNELLNKATQELNEAKKDNDFIYHERIPDVKHLELISKVAIAKPTSVPSKFSSKFKDLFEDLVPISVQQALSAYDVRKTELVNSEIGKLRESTQILNGCLASLNLPAALEDVKGVGIPQSLIEKSNNVRMNGGVHRLENMIRELPELLKRNEEIINESERMLNEEQASDEQLQTQFKEKWNRTKSNVLTQVFRVNITKYREIIKNAKAADKMIHEKFETHKRAIYLLSEGQEAMKNVLPVGSSSGVNFANSTAADKLKHLMEEVEALKNERDVIETELKCATTDMKSKFLNALSEEGSIHEANLSTESLDQSYGHLKAQVNDSLARQEKLLSNIQVVNTEFCREKSSGGQREALFKDLASGYDVFNDLQNNLVEGTKFYNDLTEILIAAQNKISDFCFARKAEKEELLKTLTSDLSREKPISIPATSAKTHELPIGAQLPYPIQPQGMPLPYTLPRTGPSYQPYMCAPPMPTTYNPYATLHHYQPQDYQNYAAQGQPQYPPQYPPQYPPQNQQQPPW
;
A
#
# COMPACT_ATOMS: atom_id res chain seq x y z
N MET A 1 -49.41 58.85 -3.06
CA MET A 1 -50.63 58.95 -3.91
C MET A 1 -51.78 58.06 -3.45
N VAL A 2 -51.56 56.94 -2.75
CA VAL A 2 -52.67 56.09 -2.25
C VAL A 2 -53.65 56.86 -1.35
N CYS A 3 -53.15 57.58 -0.34
CA CYS A 3 -53.99 58.40 0.55
C CYS A 3 -54.71 59.56 -0.17
N LYS A 4 -54.06 60.20 -1.15
CA LYS A 4 -54.63 61.26 -1.99
C LYS A 4 -55.82 60.74 -2.80
N ASN A 5 -55.68 59.55 -3.37
CA ASN A 5 -56.75 58.89 -4.15
C ASN A 5 -57.91 58.43 -3.26
N ASN A 6 -57.61 57.99 -2.03
CA ASN A 6 -58.62 57.58 -1.04
C ASN A 6 -59.23 58.76 -0.27
N LYS A 7 -58.82 60.01 -0.58
CA LYS A 7 -59.27 61.26 0.08
C LYS A 7 -59.01 61.29 1.59
N THR A 8 -57.98 60.59 2.08
CA THR A 8 -57.51 60.62 3.47
C THR A 8 -56.34 61.61 3.58
N VAL A 9 -56.65 62.90 3.67
CA VAL A 9 -55.70 64.01 3.58
C VAL A 9 -54.87 64.13 4.87
N GLY A 10 -55.49 63.91 6.02
CA GLY A 10 -54.79 63.88 7.32
C GLY A 10 -53.67 62.84 7.35
N GLU A 11 -53.98 61.62 6.91
CA GLU A 11 -53.00 60.54 6.77
C GLU A 11 -51.93 60.83 5.70
N GLN A 12 -52.31 61.43 4.57
CA GLN A 12 -51.37 61.85 3.53
C GLN A 12 -50.31 62.81 4.09
N ILE A 13 -50.74 63.82 4.86
CA ILE A 13 -49.84 64.80 5.48
C ILE A 13 -48.92 64.11 6.49
N ALA A 14 -49.45 63.23 7.35
CA ALA A 14 -48.65 62.48 8.32
C ALA A 14 -47.54 61.65 7.64
N ARG A 15 -47.88 60.89 6.58
CA ARG A 15 -46.91 60.07 5.82
C ARG A 15 -45.89 60.92 5.06
N LEU A 16 -46.29 62.07 4.51
CA LEU A 16 -45.37 62.99 3.82
C LEU A 16 -44.37 63.66 4.77
N ASN A 17 -44.80 64.06 5.98
CA ASN A 17 -43.87 64.58 7.00
C ASN A 17 -42.81 63.55 7.38
N VAL A 18 -43.21 62.28 7.57
CA VAL A 18 -42.29 61.17 7.85
C VAL A 18 -41.34 60.95 6.68
N ALA A 19 -41.85 60.90 5.44
CA ALA A 19 -41.02 60.75 4.25
C ALA A 19 -39.97 61.86 4.12
N ILE A 20 -40.35 63.13 4.35
CA ILE A 20 -39.43 64.27 4.33
C ILE A 20 -38.37 64.16 5.41
N SER A 21 -38.71 63.74 6.63
CA SER A 21 -37.71 63.55 7.69
C SER A 21 -36.65 62.51 7.30
N PHE A 22 -37.05 61.38 6.70
CA PHE A 22 -36.11 60.36 6.23
C PHE A 22 -35.30 60.81 5.02
N LEU A 23 -35.92 61.56 4.09
CA LEU A 23 -35.23 62.11 2.92
C LEU A 23 -34.19 63.16 3.32
N LYS A 24 -34.46 64.01 4.33
CA LYS A 24 -33.48 64.96 4.88
C LYS A 24 -32.29 64.24 5.52
N VAL A 25 -32.56 63.24 6.35
CA VAL A 25 -31.50 62.41 6.94
C VAL A 25 -30.69 61.70 5.84
N GLY A 26 -31.35 61.24 4.79
CA GLY A 26 -30.70 60.66 3.60
C GLY A 26 -29.83 61.66 2.86
N GLN A 27 -30.33 62.89 2.64
CA GLN A 27 -29.60 63.98 2.00
C GLN A 27 -28.34 64.38 2.80
N ASP A 28 -28.46 64.53 4.12
CA ASP A 28 -27.36 64.95 5.00
C ASP A 28 -26.25 63.89 5.08
N ARG A 29 -26.63 62.59 5.03
CA ARG A 29 -25.69 61.47 5.17
C ARG A 29 -25.19 60.94 3.83
N CYS A 30 -25.93 61.14 2.75
CA CYS A 30 -25.60 60.64 1.42
C CYS A 30 -25.76 61.78 0.40
N ALA A 31 -24.63 62.30 -0.09
CA ALA A 31 -24.58 63.36 -1.10
C ALA A 31 -24.98 62.89 -2.51
N ARG A 32 -26.14 62.23 -2.66
CA ARG A 32 -26.71 61.83 -3.95
C ARG A 32 -27.81 62.81 -4.37
N SER A 33 -27.76 63.27 -5.63
CA SER A 33 -28.75 64.19 -6.22
C SER A 33 -30.20 63.69 -6.13
N LEU A 34 -30.39 62.37 -6.18
CA LEU A 34 -31.69 61.72 -6.03
C LEU A 34 -32.45 62.16 -4.78
N TYR A 35 -31.76 62.37 -3.65
CA TYR A 35 -32.42 62.80 -2.41
C TYR A 35 -32.94 64.23 -2.51
N ASN A 36 -32.24 65.13 -3.21
CA ASN A 36 -32.67 66.51 -3.43
C ASN A 36 -33.95 66.55 -4.27
N GLU A 37 -34.00 65.77 -5.36
CA GLU A 37 -35.16 65.69 -6.24
C GLU A 37 -36.39 65.11 -5.52
N LEU A 38 -36.21 64.01 -4.80
CA LEU A 38 -37.29 63.38 -4.03
C LEU A 38 -37.77 64.28 -2.89
N LEU A 39 -36.85 64.99 -2.22
CA LEU A 39 -37.18 65.91 -1.13
C LEU A 39 -37.98 67.10 -1.65
N ASN A 40 -37.57 67.71 -2.77
CA ASN A 40 -38.29 68.82 -3.39
C ASN A 40 -39.71 68.39 -3.79
N LYS A 41 -39.85 67.21 -4.41
CA LYS A 41 -41.14 66.65 -4.79
C LYS A 41 -42.04 66.36 -3.58
N ALA A 42 -41.49 65.73 -2.54
CA ALA A 42 -42.23 65.42 -1.31
C ALA A 42 -42.66 66.71 -0.58
N THR A 43 -41.80 67.73 -0.57
CA THR A 43 -42.09 69.04 0.04
C THR A 43 -43.19 69.77 -0.72
N GLN A 44 -43.18 69.73 -2.06
CA GLN A 44 -44.26 70.30 -2.88
C GLN A 44 -45.60 69.62 -2.58
N GLU A 45 -45.67 68.29 -2.62
CA GLU A 45 -46.89 67.52 -2.33
C GLU A 45 -47.38 67.73 -0.88
N LEU A 46 -46.46 67.93 0.08
CA LEU A 46 -46.84 68.24 1.46
C LEU A 46 -47.49 69.63 1.56
N ASN A 47 -46.92 70.63 0.88
CA ASN A 47 -47.45 71.99 0.89
C ASN A 47 -48.84 72.05 0.23
N GLU A 48 -49.03 71.35 -0.88
CA GLU A 48 -50.34 71.20 -1.54
C GLU A 48 -51.35 70.52 -0.62
N ALA A 49 -51.00 69.37 -0.01
CA ALA A 49 -51.89 68.66 0.89
C ALA A 49 -52.25 69.47 2.15
N LYS A 50 -51.29 70.20 2.74
CA LYS A 50 -51.55 71.09 3.88
C LYS A 50 -52.50 72.21 3.51
N LYS A 51 -52.28 72.87 2.36
CA LYS A 51 -53.17 73.92 1.86
C LYS A 51 -54.59 73.38 1.69
N ASP A 52 -54.76 72.24 1.02
CA ASP A 52 -56.08 71.65 0.84
C ASP A 52 -56.74 71.27 2.17
N ASN A 53 -55.98 70.75 3.14
CA ASN A 53 -56.51 70.42 4.45
C ASN A 53 -56.91 71.66 5.27
N ASP A 54 -56.12 72.74 5.20
CA ASP A 54 -56.36 73.97 5.97
C ASP A 54 -57.54 74.79 5.41
N PHE A 55 -57.83 74.70 4.11
CA PHE A 55 -58.90 75.48 3.46
C PHE A 55 -60.17 74.68 3.17
N ILE A 56 -60.08 73.35 2.95
CA ILE A 56 -61.20 72.54 2.45
C ILE A 56 -61.58 71.44 3.45
N TYR A 57 -60.65 70.53 3.78
CA TYR A 57 -61.02 69.26 4.42
C TYR A 57 -61.03 69.29 5.96
N HIS A 58 -60.18 70.10 6.58
CA HIS A 58 -60.02 70.22 8.03
C HIS A 58 -59.85 68.88 8.77
N GLU A 59 -59.22 67.89 8.12
CA GLU A 59 -59.04 66.56 8.68
C GLU A 59 -57.96 66.57 9.76
N ARG A 60 -58.20 65.82 10.85
CA ARG A 60 -57.21 65.67 11.92
C ARG A 60 -56.02 64.87 11.40
N ILE A 61 -54.82 65.43 11.52
CA ILE A 61 -53.58 64.73 11.19
C ILE A 61 -53.31 63.66 12.28
N PRO A 62 -53.32 62.36 11.96
CA PRO A 62 -53.05 61.31 12.93
C PRO A 62 -51.57 61.28 13.31
N ASP A 63 -51.26 60.80 14.52
CA ASP A 63 -49.88 60.50 14.93
C ASP A 63 -49.36 59.30 14.14
N VAL A 64 -48.08 59.33 13.78
CA VAL A 64 -47.35 58.33 13.00
C VAL A 64 -47.51 56.92 13.59
N LYS A 65 -47.62 56.79 14.92
CA LYS A 65 -47.81 55.49 15.59
C LYS A 65 -49.16 54.82 15.30
N HIS A 66 -50.16 55.61 14.92
CA HIS A 66 -51.51 55.13 14.60
C HIS A 66 -51.70 54.89 13.09
N LEU A 67 -50.66 55.09 12.28
CA LEU A 67 -50.70 54.81 10.85
C LEU A 67 -50.58 53.30 10.59
N GLU A 68 -51.39 52.78 9.67
CA GLU A 68 -51.27 51.39 9.24
C GLU A 68 -49.91 51.12 8.59
N LEU A 69 -49.34 49.94 8.88
CA LEU A 69 -48.07 49.50 8.31
C LEU A 69 -48.22 49.25 6.81
N ILE A 70 -47.23 49.68 6.04
CA ILE A 70 -47.20 49.46 4.59
C ILE A 70 -46.87 47.99 4.32
N SER A 71 -47.79 47.29 3.62
CA SER A 71 -47.58 45.90 3.21
C SER A 71 -46.34 45.75 2.32
N LYS A 72 -45.56 44.69 2.55
CA LYS A 72 -44.34 44.38 1.80
C LYS A 72 -44.60 43.19 0.88
N VAL A 73 -44.20 43.31 -0.38
CA VAL A 73 -44.27 42.21 -1.36
C VAL A 73 -42.85 41.80 -1.74
N ALA A 74 -42.51 40.51 -1.57
CA ALA A 74 -41.22 39.97 -1.99
C ALA A 74 -41.19 39.78 -3.50
N ILE A 75 -40.43 40.62 -4.21
CA ILE A 75 -40.32 40.61 -5.67
C ILE A 75 -39.18 39.72 -6.20
N ALA A 76 -38.37 39.15 -5.31
CA ALA A 76 -37.24 38.31 -5.68
C ALA A 76 -37.04 37.18 -4.67
N LYS A 77 -36.52 36.05 -5.16
CA LYS A 77 -36.05 34.92 -4.35
C LYS A 77 -34.56 34.72 -4.60
N PRO A 78 -33.77 34.33 -3.59
CA PRO A 78 -32.38 33.92 -3.80
C PRO A 78 -32.32 32.75 -4.79
N THR A 79 -31.48 32.87 -5.81
CA THR A 79 -31.23 31.77 -6.76
C THR A 79 -30.39 30.70 -6.09
N SER A 80 -30.80 29.43 -6.18
CA SER A 80 -30.00 28.31 -5.69
C SER A 80 -28.68 28.21 -6.46
N VAL A 81 -27.58 27.93 -5.77
CA VAL A 81 -26.29 27.74 -6.40
C VAL A 81 -26.32 26.48 -7.27
N PRO A 82 -26.11 26.59 -8.60
CA PRO A 82 -26.07 25.44 -9.47
C PRO A 82 -24.76 24.66 -9.27
N SER A 83 -24.78 23.35 -9.55
CA SER A 83 -23.56 22.52 -9.54
C SER A 83 -22.54 22.94 -10.60
N LYS A 84 -23.00 23.58 -11.68
CA LYS A 84 -22.18 24.09 -12.79
C LYS A 84 -22.64 25.49 -13.16
N PHE A 85 -21.71 26.43 -13.26
CA PHE A 85 -22.01 27.83 -13.57
C PHE A 85 -22.00 28.16 -15.08
N SER A 86 -21.33 27.34 -15.90
CA SER A 86 -21.27 27.55 -17.35
C SER A 86 -22.17 26.57 -18.10
N SER A 87 -22.82 27.05 -19.16
CA SER A 87 -23.69 26.25 -20.02
C SER A 87 -22.93 25.23 -20.87
N LYS A 88 -21.63 25.44 -21.09
CA LYS A 88 -20.71 24.55 -21.82
C LYS A 88 -19.64 23.97 -20.89
N PHE A 89 -20.01 23.63 -19.65
CA PHE A 89 -19.08 23.03 -18.72
C PHE A 89 -18.60 21.67 -19.24
N LYS A 90 -17.28 21.53 -19.36
CA LYS A 90 -16.60 20.26 -19.60
C LYS A 90 -15.67 20.00 -18.43
N ASP A 91 -15.78 18.83 -17.82
CA ASP A 91 -14.81 18.42 -16.81
C ASP A 91 -13.52 17.97 -17.50
N LEU A 92 -12.38 18.53 -17.11
CA LEU A 92 -11.08 18.13 -17.63
C LEU A 92 -10.61 16.80 -17.01
N PHE A 93 -11.24 16.39 -15.91
CA PHE A 93 -10.88 15.20 -15.12
C PHE A 93 -12.01 14.17 -15.11
N GLU A 94 -12.90 14.17 -16.11
CA GLU A 94 -14.01 13.22 -16.23
C GLU A 94 -13.52 11.76 -16.20
N ASP A 95 -12.36 11.50 -16.80
CA ASP A 95 -11.73 10.17 -16.83
C ASP A 95 -10.94 9.83 -15.54
N LEU A 96 -10.76 10.80 -14.64
CA LEU A 96 -10.00 10.61 -13.40
C LEU A 96 -10.86 9.89 -12.37
N VAL A 97 -10.42 8.68 -12.00
CA VAL A 97 -11.09 7.88 -10.96
C VAL A 97 -10.98 8.59 -9.61
N PRO A 98 -12.10 8.79 -8.87
CA PRO A 98 -12.08 9.41 -7.54
C PRO A 98 -11.16 8.70 -6.56
N ILE A 99 -10.51 9.47 -5.68
CA ILE A 99 -9.56 8.95 -4.67
C ILE A 99 -10.25 7.92 -3.75
N SER A 100 -11.50 8.15 -3.37
CA SER A 100 -12.29 7.21 -2.56
C SER A 100 -12.42 5.85 -3.22
N VAL A 101 -12.62 5.81 -4.55
CA VAL A 101 -12.68 4.57 -5.33
C VAL A 101 -11.30 3.91 -5.41
N GLN A 102 -10.23 4.69 -5.59
CA GLN A 102 -8.86 4.14 -5.61
C GLN A 102 -8.48 3.49 -4.27
N GLN A 103 -8.78 4.16 -3.15
CA GLN A 103 -8.56 3.63 -1.81
C GLN A 103 -9.38 2.36 -1.58
N ALA A 104 -10.64 2.35 -2.04
CA ALA A 104 -11.50 1.19 -1.92
C ALA A 104 -10.99 -0.01 -2.74
N LEU A 105 -10.49 0.22 -3.95
CA LEU A 105 -9.85 -0.81 -4.78
C LEU A 105 -8.61 -1.39 -4.11
N SER A 106 -7.72 -0.54 -3.57
CA SER A 106 -6.53 -1.02 -2.86
C SER A 106 -6.89 -1.85 -1.63
N ALA A 107 -7.90 -1.44 -0.86
CA ALA A 107 -8.37 -2.18 0.32
C ALA A 107 -9.04 -3.52 -0.07
N TYR A 108 -9.77 -3.55 -1.19
CA TYR A 108 -10.33 -4.79 -1.74
C TYR A 108 -9.23 -5.76 -2.18
N ASP A 109 -8.20 -5.29 -2.89
CA ASP A 109 -7.12 -6.13 -3.38
C ASP A 109 -6.33 -6.79 -2.23
N VAL A 110 -6.13 -6.07 -1.13
CA VAL A 110 -5.54 -6.63 0.10
C VAL A 110 -6.40 -7.77 0.65
N ARG A 111 -7.71 -7.54 0.85
CA ARG A 111 -8.62 -8.58 1.39
C ARG A 111 -8.75 -9.78 0.46
N LYS A 112 -8.82 -9.55 -0.86
CA LYS A 112 -8.81 -10.61 -1.86
C LYS A 112 -7.55 -11.46 -1.71
N THR A 113 -6.38 -10.82 -1.64
CA THR A 113 -5.09 -11.50 -1.54
C THR A 113 -4.99 -12.30 -0.24
N GLU A 114 -5.42 -11.73 0.89
CA GLU A 114 -5.47 -12.43 2.19
C GLU A 114 -6.39 -13.66 2.14
N LEU A 115 -7.59 -13.52 1.56
CA LEU A 115 -8.53 -14.64 1.41
C LEU A 115 -7.94 -15.75 0.55
N VAL A 116 -7.45 -15.42 -0.64
CA VAL A 116 -6.89 -16.40 -1.58
C VAL A 116 -5.69 -17.11 -0.96
N ASN A 117 -4.75 -16.36 -0.35
CA ASN A 117 -3.58 -16.96 0.28
C ASN A 117 -3.96 -17.82 1.49
N SER A 118 -4.95 -17.41 2.30
CA SER A 118 -5.41 -18.19 3.44
C SER A 118 -5.99 -19.54 3.01
N GLU A 119 -6.89 -19.55 2.02
CA GLU A 119 -7.52 -20.80 1.55
C GLU A 119 -6.51 -21.72 0.85
N ILE A 120 -5.59 -21.17 0.04
CA ILE A 120 -4.49 -21.95 -0.55
C ILE A 120 -3.57 -22.52 0.53
N GLY A 121 -3.25 -21.73 1.57
CA GLY A 121 -2.45 -22.16 2.70
C GLY A 121 -3.06 -23.38 3.39
N LYS A 122 -4.37 -23.36 3.67
CA LYS A 122 -5.09 -24.50 4.27
C LYS A 122 -5.00 -25.76 3.39
N LEU A 123 -5.20 -25.62 2.07
CA LEU A 123 -5.11 -26.76 1.14
C LEU A 123 -3.71 -27.39 1.16
N ARG A 124 -2.67 -26.57 1.09
CA ARG A 124 -1.27 -27.02 1.09
C ARG A 124 -0.88 -27.69 2.41
N GLU A 125 -1.20 -27.06 3.53
CA GLU A 125 -0.96 -27.60 4.87
C GLU A 125 -1.67 -28.95 5.05
N SER A 126 -2.94 -29.02 4.67
CA SER A 126 -3.71 -30.26 4.77
C SER A 126 -3.13 -31.37 3.90
N THR A 127 -2.69 -31.07 2.67
CA THR A 127 -2.02 -32.02 1.78
C THR A 127 -0.69 -32.48 2.36
N GLN A 128 0.06 -31.60 3.00
CA GLN A 128 1.30 -31.94 3.68
C GLN A 128 1.07 -32.89 4.86
N ILE A 129 0.04 -32.63 5.69
CA ILE A 129 -0.36 -33.54 6.78
C ILE A 129 -0.75 -34.91 6.22
N LEU A 130 -1.55 -34.95 5.16
CA LEU A 130 -1.95 -36.19 4.49
C LEU A 130 -0.74 -36.99 4.01
N ASN A 131 0.20 -36.35 3.31
CA ASN A 131 1.42 -37.01 2.83
C ASN A 131 2.29 -37.52 3.99
N GLY A 132 2.46 -36.71 5.05
CA GLY A 132 3.20 -37.11 6.25
C GLY A 132 2.59 -38.34 6.94
N CYS A 133 1.26 -38.39 7.05
CA CYS A 133 0.55 -39.56 7.56
C CYS A 133 0.80 -40.79 6.67
N LEU A 134 0.62 -40.69 5.35
CA LEU A 134 0.84 -41.81 4.43
C LEU A 134 2.29 -42.32 4.46
N ALA A 135 3.27 -41.42 4.49
CA ALA A 135 4.69 -41.77 4.61
C ALA A 135 4.97 -42.51 5.93
N SER A 136 4.39 -42.08 7.05
CA SER A 136 4.55 -42.75 8.35
C SER A 136 4.02 -44.19 8.36
N LEU A 137 2.98 -44.44 7.56
CA LEU A 137 2.33 -45.75 7.36
C LEU A 137 2.98 -46.57 6.22
N ASN A 138 3.98 -46.01 5.52
CA ASN A 138 4.58 -46.59 4.31
C ASN A 138 3.57 -46.88 3.19
N LEU A 139 2.49 -46.10 3.08
CA LEU A 139 1.48 -46.26 2.03
C LEU A 139 1.75 -45.32 0.85
N PRO A 140 1.49 -45.74 -0.40
CA PRO A 140 0.98 -47.04 -0.84
C PRO A 140 2.05 -48.14 -0.98
N ALA A 141 3.34 -47.83 -0.76
CA ALA A 141 4.46 -48.74 -1.00
C ALA A 141 4.33 -50.10 -0.27
N ALA A 142 3.73 -50.13 0.91
CA ALA A 142 3.47 -51.33 1.69
C ALA A 142 2.45 -52.28 1.04
N LEU A 143 1.52 -51.77 0.23
CA LEU A 143 0.54 -52.56 -0.53
C LEU A 143 1.16 -53.18 -1.79
N GLU A 144 2.20 -52.56 -2.33
CA GLU A 144 2.87 -53.01 -3.54
C GLU A 144 4.03 -53.98 -3.23
N ASP A 145 4.58 -53.93 -2.02
CA ASP A 145 5.66 -54.81 -1.54
C ASP A 145 5.16 -56.21 -1.08
N VAL A 146 4.09 -56.72 -1.68
CA VAL A 146 3.44 -57.99 -1.29
C VAL A 146 4.32 -59.22 -1.54
N LYS A 147 5.26 -59.14 -2.50
CA LYS A 147 6.14 -60.25 -2.87
C LYS A 147 7.52 -60.19 -2.21
N GLY A 148 7.87 -59.08 -1.53
CA GLY A 148 9.21 -58.87 -0.96
C GLY A 148 10.35 -58.85 -1.99
N VAL A 149 10.02 -58.78 -3.28
CA VAL A 149 10.95 -58.85 -4.42
C VAL A 149 10.68 -57.65 -5.33
N GLY A 150 11.70 -56.80 -5.54
CA GLY A 150 11.61 -55.63 -6.42
C GLY A 150 11.36 -54.31 -5.68
N ILE A 151 11.11 -53.23 -6.41
CA ILE A 151 10.77 -51.91 -5.85
C ILE A 151 9.28 -51.66 -6.12
N PRO A 152 8.51 -51.14 -5.14
CA PRO A 152 7.14 -50.68 -5.34
C PRO A 152 6.98 -49.78 -6.57
N GLN A 153 5.93 -50.00 -7.36
CA GLN A 153 5.65 -49.24 -8.58
C GLN A 153 5.47 -47.74 -8.30
N SER A 154 4.81 -47.39 -7.21
CA SER A 154 4.66 -46.01 -6.73
C SER A 154 5.99 -45.32 -6.46
N LEU A 155 7.00 -46.03 -5.95
CA LEU A 155 8.35 -45.48 -5.75
C LEU A 155 9.11 -45.32 -7.08
N ILE A 156 8.89 -46.22 -8.04
CA ILE A 156 9.45 -46.11 -9.39
C ILE A 156 8.87 -44.87 -10.08
N GLU A 157 7.56 -44.65 -9.98
CA GLU A 157 6.89 -43.47 -10.53
C GLU A 157 7.39 -42.18 -9.88
N LYS A 158 7.51 -42.14 -8.55
CA LYS A 158 8.12 -41.02 -7.81
C LYS A 158 9.56 -40.74 -8.26
N SER A 159 10.38 -41.77 -8.40
CA SER A 159 11.76 -41.63 -8.89
C SER A 159 11.80 -41.11 -10.34
N ASN A 160 10.94 -41.62 -11.22
CA ASN A 160 10.83 -41.11 -12.59
C ASN A 160 10.40 -39.65 -12.63
N ASN A 161 9.44 -39.25 -11.79
CA ASN A 161 9.02 -37.86 -11.66
C ASN A 161 10.17 -36.94 -11.19
N VAL A 162 10.92 -37.34 -10.16
CA VAL A 162 12.12 -36.62 -9.69
C VAL A 162 13.13 -36.45 -10.83
N ARG A 163 13.37 -37.50 -11.61
CA ARG A 163 14.30 -37.49 -12.76
C ARG A 163 13.82 -36.57 -13.88
N MET A 164 12.53 -36.65 -14.25
CA MET A 164 11.93 -35.75 -15.23
C MET A 164 12.02 -34.28 -14.79
N ASN A 165 11.92 -34.03 -13.49
CA ASN A 165 12.04 -32.72 -12.89
C ASN A 165 13.48 -32.26 -12.63
N GLY A 166 14.49 -32.95 -13.20
CA GLY A 166 15.90 -32.55 -13.16
C GLY A 166 16.72 -33.13 -12.00
N GLY A 167 16.10 -33.94 -11.14
CA GLY A 167 16.75 -34.64 -10.03
C GLY A 167 17.44 -33.72 -9.03
N VAL A 168 18.32 -34.33 -8.22
CA VAL A 168 19.11 -33.63 -7.18
C VAL A 168 19.93 -32.47 -7.74
N HIS A 169 20.46 -32.60 -8.96
CA HIS A 169 21.31 -31.56 -9.57
C HIS A 169 20.57 -30.25 -9.83
N ARG A 170 19.27 -30.31 -10.18
CA ARG A 170 18.47 -29.10 -10.33
C ARG A 170 18.34 -28.35 -9.00
N LEU A 171 18.08 -29.06 -7.90
CA LEU A 171 18.03 -28.45 -6.57
C LEU A 171 19.39 -27.87 -6.18
N GLU A 172 20.48 -28.61 -6.40
CA GLU A 172 21.84 -28.14 -6.09
C GLU A 172 22.20 -26.88 -6.88
N ASN A 173 21.82 -26.80 -8.15
CA ASN A 173 22.03 -25.60 -8.96
C ASN A 173 21.23 -24.41 -8.44
N MET A 174 19.94 -24.59 -8.17
CA MET A 174 19.09 -23.53 -7.62
C MET A 174 19.59 -23.06 -6.24
N ILE A 175 20.00 -23.97 -5.36
CA ILE A 175 20.62 -23.65 -4.06
C ILE A 175 21.93 -22.86 -4.23
N ARG A 176 22.72 -23.15 -5.28
CA ARG A 176 23.95 -22.43 -5.59
C ARG A 176 23.69 -21.03 -6.14
N GLU A 177 22.61 -20.84 -6.89
CA GLU A 177 22.23 -19.56 -7.51
C GLU A 177 21.62 -18.58 -6.50
N LEU A 178 20.86 -19.05 -5.49
CA LEU A 178 20.22 -18.17 -4.50
C LEU A 178 21.19 -17.18 -3.81
N PRO A 179 22.37 -17.61 -3.31
CA PRO A 179 23.36 -16.69 -2.75
C PRO A 179 23.83 -15.60 -3.72
N GLU A 180 23.91 -15.90 -5.03
CA GLU A 180 24.33 -14.92 -6.04
C GLU A 180 23.24 -13.86 -6.25
N LEU A 181 21.97 -14.27 -6.32
CA LEU A 181 20.82 -13.37 -6.42
C LEU A 181 20.67 -12.48 -5.18
N LEU A 182 20.82 -13.08 -3.99
CA LEU A 182 20.86 -12.37 -2.72
C LEU A 182 21.99 -11.33 -2.68
N LYS A 183 23.21 -11.73 -3.05
CA LYS A 183 24.38 -10.84 -3.08
C LYS A 183 24.14 -9.64 -4.01
N ARG A 184 23.59 -9.87 -5.20
CA ARG A 184 23.22 -8.80 -6.14
C ARG A 184 22.25 -7.80 -5.50
N ASN A 185 21.22 -8.28 -4.83
CA ASN A 185 20.26 -7.41 -4.13
C ASN A 185 20.91 -6.61 -2.99
N GLU A 186 21.81 -7.23 -2.22
CA GLU A 186 22.58 -6.52 -1.19
C GLU A 186 23.48 -5.43 -1.77
N GLU A 187 24.17 -5.71 -2.88
CA GLU A 187 25.03 -4.75 -3.56
C GLU A 187 24.24 -3.51 -4.03
N ILE A 188 23.05 -3.69 -4.62
CA ILE A 188 22.20 -2.58 -5.07
C ILE A 188 21.79 -1.68 -3.89
N ILE A 189 21.40 -2.29 -2.77
CA ILE A 189 20.99 -1.55 -1.56
C ILE A 189 22.19 -0.84 -0.92
N ASN A 190 23.32 -1.52 -0.80
CA ASN A 190 24.51 -0.94 -0.20
C ASN A 190 25.03 0.25 -1.03
N GLU A 191 24.98 0.14 -2.34
CA GLU A 191 25.33 1.23 -3.24
C GLU A 191 24.34 2.39 -3.12
N SER A 192 23.03 2.11 -3.08
CA SER A 192 21.99 3.12 -2.86
C SER A 192 22.20 3.88 -1.54
N GLU A 193 22.54 3.19 -0.46
CA GLU A 193 22.85 3.82 0.82
C GLU A 193 24.16 4.63 0.77
N ARG A 194 25.20 4.12 0.09
CA ARG A 194 26.46 4.83 -0.12
C ARG A 194 26.23 6.17 -0.82
N MET A 195 25.44 6.20 -1.88
CA MET A 195 25.11 7.44 -2.61
C MET A 195 24.46 8.50 -1.73
N LEU A 196 23.54 8.10 -0.84
CA LEU A 196 22.91 9.02 0.12
C LEU A 196 23.89 9.51 1.18
N ASN A 197 24.75 8.62 1.68
CA ASN A 197 25.79 8.98 2.66
C ASN A 197 26.80 9.98 2.08
N GLU A 198 27.21 9.79 0.82
CA GLU A 198 28.16 10.68 0.15
C GLU A 198 27.57 12.06 -0.13
N GLU A 199 26.32 12.12 -0.57
CA GLU A 199 25.64 13.40 -0.78
C GLU A 199 25.46 14.15 0.55
N GLN A 200 25.04 13.44 1.60
CA GLN A 200 24.89 14.02 2.94
C GLN A 200 26.22 14.52 3.50
N ALA A 201 27.29 13.72 3.42
CA ALA A 201 28.61 14.12 3.88
C ALA A 201 29.14 15.35 3.12
N SER A 202 28.92 15.39 1.80
CA SER A 202 29.27 16.58 1.00
C SER A 202 28.46 17.81 1.38
N ASP A 203 27.17 17.66 1.73
CA ASP A 203 26.32 18.76 2.18
C ASP A 203 26.76 19.31 3.54
N GLU A 204 27.02 18.42 4.50
CA GLU A 204 27.48 18.77 5.85
C GLU A 204 28.86 19.45 5.82
N GLN A 205 29.76 18.99 4.94
CA GLN A 205 31.07 19.60 4.75
C GLN A 205 30.93 21.05 4.23
N LEU A 206 30.09 21.28 3.21
CA LEU A 206 29.89 22.62 2.65
C LEU A 206 29.13 23.54 3.60
N GLN A 207 28.16 23.01 4.36
CA GLN A 207 27.50 23.75 5.42
C GLN A 207 28.50 24.20 6.48
N THR A 208 29.48 23.35 6.83
CA THR A 208 30.52 23.71 7.79
C THR A 208 31.46 24.80 7.24
N GLN A 209 31.81 24.73 5.95
CA GLN A 209 32.71 25.70 5.31
C GLN A 209 32.06 27.08 5.09
N PHE A 210 30.82 27.12 4.59
CA PHE A 210 30.16 28.35 4.17
C PHE A 210 29.10 28.86 5.16
N LYS A 211 28.79 28.09 6.21
CA LYS A 211 27.87 28.45 7.32
C LYS A 211 26.54 29.02 6.80
N GLU A 212 26.22 30.27 7.16
CA GLU A 212 24.99 30.96 6.79
C GLU A 212 24.86 31.19 5.28
N LYS A 213 25.98 31.23 4.54
CA LYS A 213 25.96 31.36 3.08
C LYS A 213 25.55 30.04 2.38
N TRP A 214 25.51 28.91 3.10
CA TRP A 214 24.98 27.62 2.62
C TRP A 214 23.56 27.40 3.13
N ASN A 215 22.60 28.05 2.49
CA ASN A 215 21.22 28.19 2.98
C ASN A 215 20.21 27.19 2.37
N ARG A 216 20.67 26.09 1.78
CA ARG A 216 19.80 25.04 1.23
C ARG A 216 19.27 24.09 2.32
N THR A 217 18.15 23.42 2.04
CA THR A 217 17.61 22.40 2.95
C THR A 217 18.62 21.27 3.15
N LYS A 218 18.80 20.86 4.40
CA LYS A 218 19.75 19.81 4.79
C LYS A 218 19.37 18.48 4.15
N SER A 219 20.38 17.75 3.65
CA SER A 219 20.19 16.46 3.02
C SER A 219 19.51 15.42 3.91
N ASN A 220 19.78 15.43 5.22
CA ASN A 220 19.16 14.50 6.17
C ASN A 220 17.63 14.63 6.27
N VAL A 221 17.07 15.82 6.02
CA VAL A 221 15.62 16.05 6.02
C VAL A 221 15.00 15.51 4.74
N LEU A 222 15.65 15.75 3.60
CA LEU A 222 15.14 15.34 2.29
C LEU A 222 15.25 13.83 2.04
N THR A 223 16.18 13.15 2.72
CA THR A 223 16.45 11.71 2.49
C THR A 223 15.70 10.77 3.43
N GLN A 224 14.88 11.27 4.36
CA GLN A 224 14.19 10.45 5.37
C GLN A 224 13.38 9.30 4.76
N VAL A 225 12.61 9.59 3.71
CA VAL A 225 11.78 8.57 3.04
C VAL A 225 12.65 7.48 2.39
N PHE A 226 13.77 7.86 1.76
CA PHE A 226 14.70 6.89 1.17
C PHE A 226 15.34 6.00 2.24
N ARG A 227 15.75 6.59 3.38
CA ARG A 227 16.34 5.87 4.51
C ARG A 227 15.36 4.84 5.08
N VAL A 228 14.10 5.23 5.32
CA VAL A 228 13.05 4.31 5.79
C VAL A 228 12.86 3.16 4.80
N ASN A 229 12.82 3.44 3.50
CA ASN A 229 12.68 2.39 2.48
C ASN A 229 13.88 1.44 2.47
N ILE A 230 15.12 1.95 2.56
CA ILE A 230 16.34 1.13 2.67
C ILE A 230 16.27 0.20 3.89
N THR A 231 15.83 0.70 5.05
CA THR A 231 15.66 -0.12 6.26
C THR A 231 14.66 -1.26 6.02
N LYS A 232 13.51 -0.97 5.40
CA LYS A 232 12.51 -1.98 5.06
C LYS A 232 13.07 -3.05 4.13
N TYR A 233 13.80 -2.67 3.09
CA TYR A 233 14.42 -3.63 2.18
C TYR A 233 15.46 -4.51 2.86
N ARG A 234 16.24 -3.96 3.80
CA ARG A 234 17.17 -4.77 4.61
C ARG A 234 16.46 -5.77 5.51
N GLU A 235 15.32 -5.41 6.07
CA GLU A 235 14.51 -6.33 6.86
C GLU A 235 13.95 -7.47 5.99
N ILE A 236 13.46 -7.16 4.80
CA ILE A 236 13.01 -8.15 3.80
C ILE A 236 14.16 -9.12 3.44
N ILE A 237 15.35 -8.58 3.14
CA ILE A 237 16.55 -9.39 2.82
C ILE A 237 16.95 -10.27 4.01
N LYS A 238 16.88 -9.76 5.25
CA LYS A 238 17.19 -10.52 6.46
C LYS A 238 16.24 -11.71 6.64
N ASN A 239 14.95 -11.52 6.41
CA ASN A 239 13.96 -12.59 6.50
C ASN A 239 14.18 -13.64 5.41
N ALA A 240 14.49 -13.20 4.17
CA ALA A 240 14.83 -14.11 3.08
C ALA A 240 16.07 -14.97 3.40
N LYS A 241 17.12 -14.39 3.99
CA LYS A 241 18.31 -15.15 4.45
C LYS A 241 17.97 -16.23 5.47
N ALA A 242 17.03 -15.97 6.38
CA ALA A 242 16.58 -16.97 7.35
C ALA A 242 15.81 -18.10 6.66
N ALA A 243 14.97 -17.78 5.67
CA ALA A 243 14.26 -18.78 4.87
C ALA A 243 15.21 -19.66 4.05
N ASP A 244 16.19 -19.06 3.37
CA ASP A 244 17.21 -19.79 2.59
C ASP A 244 17.99 -20.78 3.47
N LYS A 245 18.30 -20.37 4.71
CA LYS A 245 18.97 -21.25 5.68
C LYS A 245 18.11 -22.47 6.01
N MET A 246 16.81 -22.30 6.24
CA MET A 246 15.89 -23.40 6.51
C MET A 246 15.77 -24.35 5.31
N ILE A 247 15.72 -23.82 4.09
CA ILE A 247 15.70 -24.61 2.86
C ILE A 247 16.98 -25.45 2.73
N HIS A 248 18.14 -24.85 3.00
CA HIS A 248 19.43 -25.54 2.95
C HIS A 248 19.53 -26.66 4.01
N GLU A 249 19.12 -26.40 5.25
CA GLU A 249 19.09 -27.41 6.33
C GLU A 249 18.15 -28.58 5.98
N LYS A 250 16.98 -28.27 5.40
CA LYS A 250 16.01 -29.28 4.94
C LYS A 250 16.55 -30.11 3.78
N PHE A 251 17.23 -29.49 2.82
CA PHE A 251 17.89 -30.20 1.73
C PHE A 251 18.97 -31.16 2.24
N GLU A 252 19.88 -30.71 3.10
CA GLU A 252 20.97 -31.54 3.62
C GLU A 252 20.44 -32.75 4.44
N THR A 253 19.35 -32.57 5.19
CA THR A 253 18.72 -33.64 5.96
C THR A 253 18.20 -34.78 5.07
N HIS A 254 17.62 -34.46 3.90
CA HIS A 254 16.99 -35.44 3.00
C HIS A 254 17.81 -35.76 1.74
N LYS A 255 19.02 -35.18 1.62
CA LYS A 255 19.88 -35.27 0.44
C LYS A 255 20.11 -36.68 -0.05
N ARG A 256 20.36 -37.63 0.87
CA ARG A 256 20.61 -39.04 0.54
C ARG A 256 19.42 -39.68 -0.17
N ALA A 257 18.21 -39.50 0.36
CA ALA A 257 16.99 -40.07 -0.22
C ALA A 257 16.71 -39.47 -1.61
N ILE A 258 16.87 -38.15 -1.74
CA ILE A 258 16.70 -37.42 -3.01
C ILE A 258 17.71 -37.88 -4.07
N TYR A 259 18.97 -38.11 -3.67
CA TYR A 259 20.01 -38.63 -4.55
C TYR A 259 19.66 -40.02 -5.08
N LEU A 260 19.24 -40.93 -4.19
CA LEU A 260 18.81 -42.29 -4.57
C LEU A 260 17.61 -42.27 -5.53
N LEU A 261 16.63 -41.39 -5.31
CA LEU A 261 15.49 -41.21 -6.22
C LEU A 261 15.93 -40.66 -7.59
N SER A 262 17.00 -39.88 -7.65
CA SER A 262 17.54 -39.29 -8.88
C SER A 262 18.32 -40.28 -9.74
N GLU A 263 19.04 -41.22 -9.12
CA GLU A 263 19.82 -42.26 -9.82
C GLU A 263 18.92 -43.34 -10.48
N GLY A 264 17.69 -43.53 -9.98
CA GLY A 264 16.69 -44.39 -10.60
C GLY A 264 16.64 -45.82 -10.06
N GLN A 265 15.86 -46.66 -10.74
CA GLN A 265 15.46 -47.99 -10.26
C GLN A 265 16.64 -48.92 -9.95
N GLU A 266 17.69 -48.92 -10.79
CA GLU A 266 18.86 -49.79 -10.61
C GLU A 266 19.65 -49.45 -9.33
N ALA A 267 19.86 -48.16 -9.06
CA ALA A 267 20.55 -47.70 -7.86
C ALA A 267 19.74 -48.00 -6.59
N MET A 268 18.42 -47.75 -6.63
CA MET A 268 17.53 -48.09 -5.52
C MET A 268 17.53 -49.60 -5.23
N LYS A 269 17.58 -50.45 -6.27
CA LYS A 269 17.58 -51.91 -6.13
C LYS A 269 18.85 -52.43 -5.47
N ASN A 270 19.99 -51.78 -5.72
CA ASN A 270 21.29 -52.14 -5.13
C ASN A 270 21.41 -51.80 -3.64
N VAL A 271 20.67 -50.78 -3.17
CA VAL A 271 20.66 -50.36 -1.75
C VAL A 271 19.59 -51.11 -0.94
N LEU A 272 18.68 -51.80 -1.63
CA LEU A 272 17.51 -52.42 -1.04
C LEU A 272 17.88 -53.70 -0.28
N PRO A 273 17.60 -53.78 1.04
CA PRO A 273 17.77 -55.02 1.79
C PRO A 273 16.86 -56.12 1.24
N VAL A 274 17.40 -57.35 1.14
CA VAL A 274 16.63 -58.53 0.74
C VAL A 274 15.56 -58.76 1.80
N GLY A 275 14.28 -58.68 1.42
CA GLY A 275 13.18 -58.95 2.33
C GLY A 275 13.15 -60.42 2.72
N SER A 276 12.85 -60.72 3.98
CA SER A 276 12.44 -62.08 4.36
C SER A 276 11.16 -62.40 3.60
N SER A 277 11.18 -63.44 2.77
CA SER A 277 10.04 -63.92 2.01
C SER A 277 8.95 -64.36 2.98
N SER A 278 8.08 -63.41 3.34
CA SER A 278 6.86 -63.68 4.08
C SER A 278 5.97 -64.46 3.12
N GLY A 279 5.81 -65.77 3.32
CA GLY A 279 4.98 -66.64 2.47
C GLY A 279 3.48 -66.36 2.52
N VAL A 280 3.08 -65.13 2.90
CA VAL A 280 1.70 -64.69 3.03
C VAL A 280 1.26 -64.09 1.69
N ASN A 281 0.35 -64.77 1.01
CA ASN A 281 -0.24 -64.30 -0.25
C ASN A 281 -1.29 -63.22 0.05
N PHE A 282 -0.87 -61.95 0.08
CA PHE A 282 -1.78 -60.81 0.30
C PHE A 282 -2.70 -60.50 -0.89
N ALA A 283 -2.59 -61.23 -2.01
CA ALA A 283 -3.43 -61.07 -3.19
C ALA A 283 -4.94 -61.28 -2.93
N ASN A 284 -5.32 -61.83 -1.77
CA ASN A 284 -6.71 -62.05 -1.34
C ASN A 284 -7.04 -61.36 0.00
N SER A 285 -6.22 -60.40 0.47
CA SER A 285 -6.52 -59.68 1.72
C SER A 285 -7.58 -58.61 1.46
N THR A 286 -8.73 -58.75 2.12
CA THR A 286 -9.80 -57.74 2.08
C THR A 286 -9.36 -56.39 2.63
N ALA A 287 -8.36 -56.35 3.53
CA ALA A 287 -7.81 -55.11 4.07
C ALA A 287 -6.90 -54.41 3.04
N ALA A 288 -6.12 -55.18 2.25
CA ALA A 288 -5.31 -54.64 1.17
C ALA A 288 -6.15 -54.02 0.05
N ASP A 289 -7.25 -54.68 -0.36
CA ASP A 289 -8.16 -54.16 -1.38
C ASP A 289 -8.85 -52.86 -0.93
N LYS A 290 -9.31 -52.81 0.33
CA LYS A 290 -9.86 -51.59 0.93
C LYS A 290 -8.85 -50.45 0.97
N LEU A 291 -7.61 -50.72 1.38
CA LEU A 291 -6.56 -49.70 1.40
C LEU A 291 -6.24 -49.19 -0.01
N LYS A 292 -6.23 -50.05 -1.02
CA LYS A 292 -6.02 -49.62 -2.41
C LYS A 292 -7.09 -48.63 -2.86
N HIS A 293 -8.37 -48.92 -2.58
CA HIS A 293 -9.46 -47.99 -2.87
C HIS A 293 -9.30 -46.66 -2.11
N LEU A 294 -8.89 -46.71 -0.83
CA LEU A 294 -8.64 -45.49 -0.06
C LEU A 294 -7.47 -44.68 -0.64
N MET A 295 -6.45 -45.31 -1.22
CA MET A 295 -5.36 -44.58 -1.91
C MET A 295 -5.83 -43.92 -3.21
N GLU A 296 -6.74 -44.54 -3.95
CA GLU A 296 -7.39 -43.92 -5.12
C GLU A 296 -8.22 -42.69 -4.70
N GLU A 297 -8.92 -42.75 -3.56
CA GLU A 297 -9.62 -41.59 -2.98
C GLU A 297 -8.67 -40.46 -2.55
N VAL A 298 -7.50 -40.80 -1.97
CA VAL A 298 -6.46 -39.79 -1.63
C VAL A 298 -5.99 -39.08 -2.90
N GLU A 299 -5.71 -39.83 -3.97
CA GLU A 299 -5.23 -39.24 -5.22
C GLU A 299 -6.31 -38.37 -5.88
N ALA A 300 -7.56 -38.81 -5.88
CA ALA A 300 -8.68 -37.99 -6.33
C ALA A 300 -8.79 -36.68 -5.53
N LEU A 301 -8.64 -36.75 -4.20
CA LEU A 301 -8.68 -35.58 -3.32
C LEU A 301 -7.54 -34.60 -3.62
N LYS A 302 -6.33 -35.08 -3.90
CA LYS A 302 -5.19 -34.22 -4.28
C LYS A 302 -5.41 -33.51 -5.61
N ASN A 303 -5.82 -34.25 -6.63
CA ASN A 303 -6.12 -33.68 -7.94
C ASN A 303 -7.24 -32.63 -7.87
N GLU A 304 -8.26 -32.87 -7.03
CA GLU A 304 -9.32 -31.90 -6.75
C GLU A 304 -8.74 -30.61 -6.14
N ARG A 305 -7.80 -30.71 -5.19
CA ARG A 305 -7.16 -29.54 -4.57
C ARG A 305 -6.35 -28.70 -5.55
N ASP A 306 -5.66 -29.34 -6.49
CA ASP A 306 -4.91 -28.63 -7.53
C ASP A 306 -5.83 -27.81 -8.43
N VAL A 307 -7.02 -28.34 -8.75
CA VAL A 307 -8.07 -27.61 -9.47
C VAL A 307 -8.58 -26.44 -8.64
N ILE A 308 -8.93 -26.65 -7.37
CA ILE A 308 -9.42 -25.59 -6.48
C ILE A 308 -8.36 -24.48 -6.31
N GLU A 309 -7.09 -24.83 -6.11
CA GLU A 309 -5.99 -23.86 -6.00
C GLU A 309 -5.86 -23.02 -7.29
N THR A 310 -6.02 -23.65 -8.45
CA THR A 310 -5.99 -22.96 -9.75
C THR A 310 -7.18 -22.01 -9.90
N GLU A 311 -8.39 -22.45 -9.55
CA GLU A 311 -9.60 -21.62 -9.61
C GLU A 311 -9.53 -20.42 -8.65
N LEU A 312 -9.01 -20.63 -7.43
CA LEU A 312 -8.76 -19.56 -6.45
C LEU A 312 -7.80 -18.48 -7.01
N LYS A 313 -6.76 -18.90 -7.73
CA LYS A 313 -5.77 -17.97 -8.34
C LYS A 313 -6.33 -17.23 -9.56
N CYS A 314 -7.17 -17.89 -10.36
CA CYS A 314 -7.68 -17.35 -11.62
C CYS A 314 -8.96 -16.53 -11.47
N ALA A 315 -9.65 -16.59 -10.33
CA ALA A 315 -10.86 -15.81 -10.09
C ALA A 315 -10.60 -14.30 -10.16
N THR A 316 -11.41 -13.60 -10.97
CA THR A 316 -11.36 -12.15 -11.14
C THR A 316 -12.70 -11.52 -10.80
N THR A 317 -12.68 -10.26 -10.38
CA THR A 317 -13.89 -9.53 -10.00
C THR A 317 -13.69 -8.06 -10.32
N ASP A 318 -14.61 -7.46 -11.07
CA ASP A 318 -14.58 -6.02 -11.34
C ASP A 318 -15.23 -5.24 -10.21
N MET A 319 -14.40 -4.72 -9.29
CA MET A 319 -14.85 -3.86 -8.21
C MET A 319 -14.88 -2.38 -8.57
N LYS A 320 -14.23 -1.97 -9.66
CA LYS A 320 -14.15 -0.55 -10.05
C LYS A 320 -15.53 -0.01 -10.36
N SER A 321 -16.29 -0.75 -11.17
CA SER A 321 -17.66 -0.40 -11.54
C SER A 321 -18.59 -0.37 -10.32
N LYS A 322 -18.47 -1.34 -9.41
CA LYS A 322 -19.28 -1.40 -8.18
C LYS A 322 -19.02 -0.20 -7.26
N PHE A 323 -17.77 0.16 -7.04
CA PHE A 323 -17.42 1.32 -6.20
C PHE A 323 -17.80 2.66 -6.84
N LEU A 324 -17.71 2.78 -8.17
CA LEU A 324 -18.18 3.97 -8.88
C LEU A 324 -19.70 4.15 -8.74
N ASN A 325 -20.47 3.07 -8.87
CA ASN A 325 -21.92 3.10 -8.71
C ASN A 325 -22.33 3.42 -7.26
N ALA A 326 -21.67 2.81 -6.26
CA ALA A 326 -21.93 3.13 -4.86
C ALA A 326 -21.66 4.62 -4.55
N LEU A 327 -20.58 5.17 -5.09
CA LEU A 327 -20.27 6.59 -4.91
C LEU A 327 -21.28 7.52 -5.59
N SER A 328 -21.80 7.15 -6.76
CA SER A 328 -22.76 7.98 -7.51
C SER A 328 -24.18 7.91 -6.93
N GLU A 329 -24.60 6.77 -6.40
CA GLU A 329 -25.95 6.54 -5.87
C GLU A 329 -26.08 6.89 -4.38
N GLU A 330 -25.12 6.47 -3.54
CA GLU A 330 -25.18 6.63 -2.08
C GLU A 330 -24.38 7.84 -1.58
N GLY A 331 -23.54 8.43 -2.44
CA GLY A 331 -22.67 9.55 -2.09
C GLY A 331 -21.47 9.17 -1.20
N SER A 332 -21.34 7.90 -0.82
CA SER A 332 -20.22 7.38 -0.04
C SER A 332 -19.95 5.90 -0.38
N ILE A 333 -18.75 5.41 -0.08
CA ILE A 333 -18.36 4.02 -0.37
C ILE A 333 -18.24 3.26 0.95
N HIS A 334 -19.17 2.35 1.20
CA HIS A 334 -19.08 1.38 2.30
C HIS A 334 -18.21 0.18 1.88
N GLU A 335 -16.92 0.47 1.68
CA GLU A 335 -15.93 -0.42 1.09
C GLU A 335 -15.94 -1.82 1.71
N ALA A 336 -15.88 -1.94 3.03
CA ALA A 336 -15.80 -3.24 3.71
C ALA A 336 -16.98 -4.17 3.39
N ASN A 337 -18.21 -3.64 3.38
CA ASN A 337 -19.42 -4.42 3.13
C ASN A 337 -19.47 -4.88 1.68
N LEU A 338 -19.23 -3.97 0.73
CA LEU A 338 -19.21 -4.26 -0.70
C LEU A 338 -18.11 -5.26 -1.07
N SER A 339 -16.94 -5.12 -0.45
CA SER A 339 -15.81 -6.03 -0.60
C SER A 339 -16.18 -7.43 -0.09
N THR A 340 -16.72 -7.55 1.14
CA THR A 340 -17.11 -8.85 1.70
C THR A 340 -18.19 -9.53 0.87
N GLU A 341 -19.25 -8.80 0.50
CA GLU A 341 -20.33 -9.36 -0.33
C GLU A 341 -19.81 -9.84 -1.69
N SER A 342 -18.96 -9.04 -2.33
CA SER A 342 -18.41 -9.41 -3.64
C SER A 342 -17.41 -10.58 -3.54
N LEU A 343 -16.63 -10.65 -2.46
CA LEU A 343 -15.75 -11.78 -2.20
C LEU A 343 -16.56 -13.05 -1.92
N ASP A 344 -17.64 -12.98 -1.16
CA ASP A 344 -18.50 -14.14 -0.90
C ASP A 344 -19.22 -14.62 -2.18
N GLN A 345 -19.64 -13.71 -3.06
CA GLN A 345 -20.20 -14.06 -4.37
C GLN A 345 -19.18 -14.79 -5.26
N SER A 346 -17.94 -14.29 -5.33
CA SER A 346 -16.92 -14.85 -6.22
C SER A 346 -16.23 -16.09 -5.65
N TYR A 347 -15.95 -16.12 -4.34
CA TYR A 347 -15.11 -17.13 -3.68
C TYR A 347 -15.88 -18.02 -2.70
N GLY A 348 -17.16 -17.72 -2.39
CA GLY A 348 -17.92 -18.46 -1.40
C GLY A 348 -18.04 -19.95 -1.70
N HIS A 349 -18.25 -20.32 -2.97
CA HIS A 349 -18.30 -21.72 -3.39
C HIS A 349 -16.94 -22.41 -3.28
N LEU A 350 -15.84 -21.72 -3.65
CA LEU A 350 -14.47 -22.24 -3.50
C LEU A 350 -14.13 -22.46 -2.03
N LYS A 351 -14.48 -21.53 -1.13
CA LYS A 351 -14.32 -21.70 0.31
C LYS A 351 -15.09 -22.91 0.83
N ALA A 352 -16.31 -23.14 0.34
CA ALA A 352 -17.09 -24.31 0.71
C ALA A 352 -16.41 -25.61 0.24
N GLN A 353 -15.87 -25.64 -0.99
CA GLN A 353 -15.11 -26.79 -1.51
C GLN A 353 -13.84 -27.04 -0.72
N VAL A 354 -13.09 -26.00 -0.32
CA VAL A 354 -11.92 -26.13 0.55
C VAL A 354 -12.32 -26.79 1.87
N ASN A 355 -13.34 -26.28 2.55
CA ASN A 355 -13.79 -26.85 3.83
C ASN A 355 -14.30 -28.30 3.69
N ASP A 356 -15.02 -28.61 2.60
CA ASP A 356 -15.46 -29.98 2.32
C ASP A 356 -14.28 -30.92 2.07
N SER A 357 -13.27 -30.48 1.30
CA SER A 357 -12.04 -31.22 1.07
C SER A 357 -11.28 -31.53 2.37
N LEU A 358 -11.21 -30.56 3.29
CA LEU A 358 -10.60 -30.76 4.62
C LEU A 358 -11.40 -31.78 5.45
N ALA A 359 -12.73 -31.64 5.52
CA ALA A 359 -13.60 -32.56 6.26
C ALA A 359 -13.57 -33.98 5.69
N ARG A 360 -13.47 -34.14 4.37
CA ARG A 360 -13.28 -35.44 3.71
C ARG A 360 -11.91 -36.03 4.06
N GLN A 361 -10.84 -35.23 4.11
CA GLN A 361 -9.52 -35.72 4.51
C GLN A 361 -9.53 -36.32 5.92
N GLU A 362 -10.18 -35.68 6.90
CA GLU A 362 -10.23 -36.20 8.28
C GLU A 362 -10.84 -37.60 8.34
N LYS A 363 -11.97 -37.80 7.64
CA LYS A 363 -12.63 -39.11 7.54
C LYS A 363 -11.76 -40.13 6.81
N LEU A 364 -11.14 -39.70 5.71
CA LEU A 364 -10.27 -40.55 4.90
C LEU A 364 -9.05 -41.02 5.70
N LEU A 365 -8.37 -40.13 6.43
CA LEU A 365 -7.25 -40.46 7.31
C LEU A 365 -7.66 -41.42 8.42
N SER A 366 -8.82 -41.20 9.05
CA SER A 366 -9.35 -42.10 10.09
C SER A 366 -9.59 -43.51 9.53
N ASN A 367 -10.23 -43.62 8.36
CA ASN A 367 -10.46 -44.89 7.69
C ASN A 367 -9.14 -45.58 7.30
N ILE A 368 -8.18 -44.84 6.75
CA ILE A 368 -6.85 -45.37 6.40
C ILE A 368 -6.17 -45.93 7.64
N GLN A 369 -6.20 -45.25 8.78
CA GLN A 369 -5.59 -45.73 10.03
C GLN A 369 -6.22 -47.04 10.52
N VAL A 370 -7.56 -47.14 10.50
CA VAL A 370 -8.28 -48.34 10.93
C VAL A 370 -7.91 -49.53 10.03
N VAL A 371 -8.05 -49.37 8.71
CA VAL A 371 -7.79 -50.47 7.76
C VAL A 371 -6.29 -50.80 7.72
N ASN A 372 -5.40 -49.82 7.88
CA ASN A 372 -3.95 -50.06 7.98
C ASN A 372 -3.59 -50.84 9.23
N THR A 373 -4.27 -50.62 10.36
CA THR A 373 -4.04 -51.42 11.58
C THR A 373 -4.44 -52.89 11.36
N GLU A 374 -5.55 -53.13 10.66
CA GLU A 374 -5.97 -54.48 10.26
C GLU A 374 -4.94 -55.13 9.32
N PHE A 375 -4.49 -54.39 8.30
CA PHE A 375 -3.47 -54.83 7.36
C PHE A 375 -2.11 -55.13 8.02
N CYS A 376 -1.65 -54.28 8.95
CA CYS A 376 -0.43 -54.50 9.71
C CYS A 376 -0.52 -55.75 10.61
N ARG A 377 -1.70 -56.09 11.13
CA ARG A 377 -1.90 -57.33 11.90
C ARG A 377 -1.74 -58.59 11.04
N GLU A 378 -2.08 -58.49 9.75
CA GLU A 378 -1.88 -59.55 8.76
C GLU A 378 -0.42 -59.62 8.26
N LYS A 379 0.34 -58.52 8.39
CA LYS A 379 1.73 -58.40 7.94
C LYS A 379 2.73 -58.67 9.07
N SER A 380 3.35 -59.84 9.07
CA SER A 380 4.46 -60.18 9.97
C SER A 380 5.81 -59.67 9.43
N SER A 381 6.03 -58.36 9.33
CA SER A 381 7.40 -57.78 9.30
C SER A 381 7.40 -56.25 9.20
N GLY A 382 7.95 -55.61 10.24
CA GLY A 382 8.61 -54.31 10.15
C GLY A 382 10.12 -54.53 10.10
N GLY A 383 10.82 -53.90 9.17
CA GLY A 383 12.25 -54.14 8.95
C GLY A 383 12.97 -52.99 8.22
N GLN A 384 14.29 -53.13 8.03
CA GLN A 384 15.15 -52.13 7.39
C GLN A 384 14.68 -51.72 5.97
N ARG A 385 14.02 -52.66 5.26
CA ARG A 385 13.42 -52.42 3.94
C ARG A 385 12.26 -51.41 4.00
N GLU A 386 11.38 -51.55 4.99
CA GLU A 386 10.28 -50.61 5.21
C GLU A 386 10.80 -49.23 5.60
N ALA A 387 11.83 -49.17 6.46
CA ALA A 387 12.47 -47.90 6.83
C ALA A 387 13.05 -47.17 5.61
N LEU A 388 13.68 -47.90 4.68
CA LEU A 388 14.19 -47.32 3.43
C LEU A 388 13.06 -46.78 2.54
N PHE A 389 11.94 -47.50 2.42
CA PHE A 389 10.79 -47.01 1.65
C PHE A 389 10.14 -45.77 2.26
N LYS A 390 10.05 -45.70 3.60
CA LYS A 390 9.61 -44.47 4.30
C LYS A 390 10.56 -43.31 4.03
N ASP A 391 11.87 -43.54 4.09
CA ASP A 391 12.91 -42.54 3.80
C ASP A 391 12.80 -42.03 2.35
N LEU A 392 12.64 -42.92 1.37
CA LEU A 392 12.46 -42.56 -0.05
C LEU A 392 11.13 -41.84 -0.31
N ALA A 393 10.02 -42.28 0.30
CA ALA A 393 8.73 -41.60 0.17
C ALA A 393 8.80 -40.18 0.75
N SER A 394 9.39 -40.02 1.95
CA SER A 394 9.63 -38.72 2.55
C SER A 394 10.57 -37.85 1.70
N GLY A 395 11.61 -38.45 1.12
CA GLY A 395 12.54 -37.76 0.22
C GLY A 395 11.86 -37.20 -1.02
N TYR A 396 10.89 -37.90 -1.59
CA TYR A 396 10.08 -37.42 -2.72
C TYR A 396 9.23 -36.20 -2.33
N ASP A 397 8.54 -36.27 -1.19
CA ASP A 397 7.68 -35.17 -0.73
C ASP A 397 8.52 -33.92 -0.44
N VAL A 398 9.69 -34.10 0.20
CA VAL A 398 10.65 -33.02 0.45
C VAL A 398 11.27 -32.49 -0.83
N PHE A 399 11.53 -33.32 -1.85
CA PHE A 399 12.03 -32.86 -3.15
C PHE A 399 11.05 -31.89 -3.81
N ASN A 400 9.76 -32.23 -3.86
CA ASN A 400 8.74 -31.36 -4.46
C ASN A 400 8.59 -30.05 -3.71
N ASP A 401 8.57 -30.12 -2.37
CA ASP A 401 8.49 -28.92 -1.53
C ASP A 401 9.72 -28.01 -1.72
N LEU A 402 10.93 -28.57 -1.67
CA LEU A 402 12.16 -27.82 -1.93
C LEU A 402 12.17 -27.21 -3.34
N GLN A 403 11.74 -27.97 -4.35
CA GLN A 403 11.65 -27.48 -5.72
C GLN A 403 10.72 -26.27 -5.83
N ASN A 404 9.54 -26.34 -5.22
CA ASN A 404 8.58 -25.24 -5.22
C ASN A 404 9.13 -24.02 -4.47
N ASN A 405 9.66 -24.22 -3.26
CA ASN A 405 10.21 -23.13 -2.43
C ASN A 405 11.41 -22.45 -3.09
N LEU A 406 12.30 -23.22 -3.74
CA LEU A 406 13.45 -22.65 -4.44
C LEU A 406 13.02 -21.90 -5.72
N VAL A 407 12.03 -22.39 -6.47
CA VAL A 407 11.48 -21.65 -7.63
C VAL A 407 10.85 -20.34 -7.18
N GLU A 408 10.11 -20.36 -6.08
CA GLU A 408 9.52 -19.17 -5.48
C GLU A 408 10.60 -18.21 -4.97
N GLY A 409 11.65 -18.72 -4.30
CA GLY A 409 12.80 -17.94 -3.84
C GLY A 409 13.56 -17.27 -5.00
N THR A 410 13.81 -17.99 -6.09
CA THR A 410 14.41 -17.42 -7.30
C THR A 410 13.55 -16.29 -7.87
N LYS A 411 12.23 -16.51 -7.99
CA LYS A 411 11.31 -15.47 -8.45
C LYS A 411 11.33 -14.25 -7.52
N PHE A 412 11.23 -14.48 -6.21
CA PHE A 412 11.26 -13.44 -5.19
C PHE A 412 12.50 -12.54 -5.32
N TYR A 413 13.69 -13.11 -5.47
CA TYR A 413 14.90 -12.31 -5.60
C TYR A 413 14.98 -11.52 -6.90
N ASN A 414 14.42 -12.04 -8.00
CA ASN A 414 14.33 -11.32 -9.27
C ASN A 414 13.34 -10.15 -9.18
N ASP A 415 12.16 -10.37 -8.61
CA ASP A 415 11.15 -9.33 -8.37
C ASP A 415 11.71 -8.25 -7.43
N LEU A 416 12.44 -8.66 -6.39
CA LEU A 416 13.13 -7.74 -5.49
C LEU A 416 14.22 -6.93 -6.23
N THR A 417 14.98 -7.54 -7.13
CA THR A 417 15.98 -6.81 -7.94
C THR A 417 15.33 -5.66 -8.70
N GLU A 418 14.17 -5.86 -9.35
CA GLU A 418 13.48 -4.79 -10.08
C GLU A 418 13.08 -3.63 -9.18
N ILE A 419 12.52 -3.95 -8.01
CA ILE A 419 12.14 -2.98 -6.98
C ILE A 419 13.35 -2.17 -6.50
N LEU A 420 14.47 -2.85 -6.25
CA LEU A 420 15.69 -2.25 -5.76
C LEU A 420 16.33 -1.34 -6.80
N ILE A 421 16.33 -1.74 -8.07
CA ILE A 421 16.80 -0.90 -9.19
C ILE A 421 15.94 0.36 -9.31
N ALA A 422 14.61 0.24 -9.24
CA ALA A 422 13.72 1.39 -9.27
C ALA A 422 13.97 2.37 -8.10
N ALA A 423 14.26 1.83 -6.91
CA ALA A 423 14.63 2.65 -5.75
C ALA A 423 16.00 3.32 -5.92
N GLN A 424 16.99 2.59 -6.43
CA GLN A 424 18.33 3.10 -6.71
C GLN A 424 18.27 4.24 -7.73
N ASN A 425 17.48 4.11 -8.80
CA ASN A 425 17.30 5.16 -9.81
C ASN A 425 16.74 6.45 -9.19
N LYS A 426 15.72 6.35 -8.33
CA LYS A 426 15.16 7.52 -7.61
C LYS A 426 16.19 8.20 -6.71
N ILE A 427 17.02 7.41 -6.02
CA ILE A 427 18.11 7.91 -5.18
C ILE A 427 19.19 8.57 -6.04
N SER A 428 19.53 7.98 -7.18
CA SER A 428 20.47 8.52 -8.15
C SER A 428 20.02 9.86 -8.70
N ASP A 429 18.77 9.96 -9.15
CA ASP A 429 18.17 11.19 -9.65
C ASP A 429 18.18 12.29 -8.59
N PHE A 430 17.84 11.93 -7.34
CA PHE A 430 17.92 12.85 -6.21
C PHE A 430 19.35 13.35 -5.98
N CYS A 431 20.34 12.45 -5.89
CA CYS A 431 21.74 12.81 -5.67
C CYS A 431 22.29 13.65 -6.83
N PHE A 432 21.89 13.37 -8.07
CA PHE A 432 22.25 14.14 -9.25
C PHE A 432 21.70 15.57 -9.18
N ALA A 433 20.40 15.73 -8.89
CA ALA A 433 19.79 17.04 -8.71
C ALA A 433 20.47 17.85 -7.59
N ARG A 434 20.78 17.19 -6.47
CA ARG A 434 21.50 17.79 -5.34
C ARG A 434 22.92 18.22 -5.70
N LYS A 435 23.60 17.46 -6.54
CA LYS A 435 24.93 17.80 -7.03
C LYS A 435 24.89 19.01 -7.99
N ALA A 436 23.89 19.07 -8.88
CA ALA A 436 23.70 20.23 -9.76
C ALA A 436 23.41 21.52 -8.96
N GLU A 437 22.50 21.45 -7.99
CA GLU A 437 22.21 22.56 -7.06
C GLU A 437 23.47 22.99 -6.30
N LYS A 438 24.26 22.01 -5.81
CA LYS A 438 25.51 22.27 -5.10
C LYS A 438 26.50 23.05 -5.95
N GLU A 439 26.67 22.66 -7.21
CA GLU A 439 27.59 23.31 -8.16
C GLU A 439 27.12 24.73 -8.51
N GLU A 440 25.82 24.96 -8.64
CA GLU A 440 25.25 26.30 -8.87
C GLU A 440 25.49 27.22 -7.67
N LEU A 441 25.21 26.76 -6.45
CA LEU A 441 25.45 27.53 -5.23
C LEU A 441 26.94 27.88 -5.07
N LEU A 442 27.84 26.93 -5.33
CA LEU A 442 29.29 27.18 -5.27
C LEU A 442 29.73 28.22 -6.30
N LYS A 443 29.17 28.23 -7.52
CA LYS A 443 29.46 29.26 -8.53
C LYS A 443 29.00 30.64 -8.07
N THR A 444 27.80 30.74 -7.50
CA THR A 444 27.27 31.99 -6.94
C THR A 444 28.14 32.51 -5.80
N LEU A 445 28.47 31.64 -4.83
CA LEU A 445 29.31 32.00 -3.69
C LEU A 445 30.72 32.45 -4.10
N THR A 446 31.33 31.79 -5.08
CA THR A 446 32.65 32.16 -5.59
C THR A 446 32.61 33.50 -6.35
N SER A 447 31.52 33.75 -7.08
CA SER A 447 31.31 35.01 -7.80
C SER A 447 31.08 36.17 -6.84
N ASP A 448 30.33 35.96 -5.77
CA ASP A 448 30.09 36.97 -4.73
C ASP A 448 31.35 37.28 -3.94
N LEU A 449 32.14 36.26 -3.59
CA LEU A 449 33.43 36.44 -2.92
C LEU A 449 34.44 37.21 -3.79
N SER A 450 34.36 37.03 -5.11
CA SER A 450 35.19 37.77 -6.08
C SER A 450 34.72 39.23 -6.29
N ARG A 451 33.45 39.53 -5.96
CA ARG A 451 32.86 40.87 -6.03
C ARG A 451 33.05 41.69 -4.76
N GLU A 452 33.24 41.05 -3.61
CA GLU A 452 33.68 41.71 -2.37
C GLU A 452 35.14 42.17 -2.52
N LYS A 453 35.36 43.37 -3.07
CA LYS A 453 36.66 44.06 -3.01
C LYS A 453 37.03 44.33 -1.53
N PRO A 454 38.34 44.32 -1.18
CA PRO A 454 38.78 44.59 0.17
C PRO A 454 38.35 46.00 0.60
N ILE A 455 37.91 46.09 1.85
CA ILE A 455 37.66 47.34 2.56
C ILE A 455 38.86 48.27 2.33
N SER A 456 38.61 49.43 1.73
CA SER A 456 39.61 50.47 1.53
C SER A 456 40.07 50.96 2.91
N ILE A 457 41.26 50.54 3.33
CA ILE A 457 41.93 51.12 4.50
C ILE A 457 42.37 52.54 4.10
N PRO A 458 42.15 53.59 4.92
CA PRO A 458 42.63 54.93 4.60
C PRO A 458 44.16 54.95 4.59
N ALA A 459 44.73 55.42 3.47
CA ALA A 459 46.17 55.58 3.32
C ALA A 459 46.70 56.61 4.33
N THR A 460 47.72 56.23 5.10
CA THR A 460 48.61 57.18 5.78
C THR A 460 50.05 56.86 5.39
N SER A 461 50.74 57.87 4.87
CA SER A 461 52.10 57.83 4.31
C SER A 461 53.17 57.41 5.33
N ALA A 462 54.13 56.57 4.93
CA ALA A 462 55.59 56.84 5.00
C ALA A 462 56.50 55.64 4.58
N LYS A 463 57.37 55.92 3.60
CA LYS A 463 58.80 55.56 3.41
C LYS A 463 59.31 54.09 3.40
N THR A 464 59.66 53.65 2.17
CA THR A 464 60.93 53.00 1.69
C THR A 464 61.64 51.88 2.48
N HIS A 465 61.75 50.67 1.90
CA HIS A 465 63.03 50.01 1.56
C HIS A 465 62.86 48.83 0.57
N GLU A 466 63.97 48.38 -0.01
CA GLU A 466 64.17 47.74 -1.32
C GLU A 466 63.88 46.21 -1.45
N LEU A 467 63.83 45.78 -2.73
CA LEU A 467 63.59 44.47 -3.40
C LEU A 467 64.70 43.37 -3.11
N PRO A 468 64.73 42.12 -3.70
CA PRO A 468 64.05 41.67 -4.93
C PRO A 468 63.67 40.15 -5.17
N ILE A 469 62.88 39.94 -6.25
CA ILE A 469 62.73 38.77 -7.18
C ILE A 469 61.95 37.49 -6.79
N GLY A 470 60.95 37.13 -7.63
CA GLY A 470 60.65 35.71 -7.92
C GLY A 470 59.29 35.35 -8.55
N ALA A 471 59.24 35.31 -9.89
CA ALA A 471 58.39 34.46 -10.75
C ALA A 471 56.87 34.76 -10.95
N GLN A 472 56.53 35.12 -12.19
CA GLN A 472 55.20 35.11 -12.81
C GLN A 472 54.91 33.78 -13.55
N LEU A 473 53.61 33.54 -13.79
CA LEU A 473 52.92 32.85 -14.92
C LEU A 473 52.03 31.65 -14.50
N PRO A 474 51.00 31.25 -15.28
CA PRO A 474 50.06 32.03 -16.10
C PRO A 474 48.58 31.59 -15.93
N TYR A 475 47.63 32.44 -16.34
CA TYR A 475 46.20 32.12 -16.49
C TYR A 475 45.94 31.22 -17.73
N PRO A 476 44.97 30.29 -17.68
CA PRO A 476 44.39 29.70 -18.89
C PRO A 476 43.21 30.51 -19.43
N ILE A 477 43.30 30.84 -20.72
CA ILE A 477 42.27 31.39 -21.60
C ILE A 477 41.26 30.27 -21.93
N GLN A 478 39.96 30.53 -21.82
CA GLN A 478 38.92 29.65 -22.40
C GLN A 478 38.25 30.26 -23.62
N PRO A 479 37.80 29.44 -24.60
CA PRO A 479 37.33 29.89 -25.90
C PRO A 479 35.90 30.42 -25.85
N GLN A 480 35.67 31.36 -26.76
CA GLN A 480 34.41 32.05 -27.02
C GLN A 480 33.42 31.14 -27.76
N GLY A 481 32.17 31.09 -27.28
CA GLY A 481 31.01 30.71 -28.11
C GLY A 481 30.09 29.64 -27.52
N MET A 482 28.97 30.07 -26.94
CA MET A 482 27.63 29.46 -27.07
C MET A 482 26.59 30.47 -26.53
N PRO A 483 25.38 30.56 -27.10
CA PRO A 483 24.49 31.72 -26.93
C PRO A 483 23.66 31.68 -25.64
N LEU A 484 23.53 32.85 -25.00
CA LEU A 484 22.62 33.12 -23.89
C LEU A 484 21.15 33.12 -24.36
N PRO A 485 20.20 32.50 -23.62
CA PRO A 485 18.79 32.78 -23.81
C PRO A 485 18.40 34.10 -23.14
N TYR A 486 17.65 34.90 -23.89
CA TYR A 486 17.08 36.19 -23.54
C TYR A 486 16.28 36.15 -22.22
N THR A 487 16.57 37.05 -21.27
CA THR A 487 15.67 37.36 -20.15
C THR A 487 15.22 38.82 -20.25
N LEU A 488 13.90 39.03 -20.25
CA LEU A 488 13.26 40.34 -20.15
C LEU A 488 13.35 40.86 -18.70
N PRO A 489 13.54 42.18 -18.46
CA PRO A 489 13.59 42.71 -17.09
C PRO A 489 12.19 42.80 -16.49
N ARG A 490 11.96 42.15 -15.34
CA ARG A 490 10.82 42.43 -14.48
C ARG A 490 11.17 43.55 -13.50
N THR A 491 10.51 44.70 -13.66
CA THR A 491 10.39 45.73 -12.64
C THR A 491 9.17 45.43 -11.77
N GLY A 492 9.38 45.20 -10.47
CA GLY A 492 8.31 45.02 -9.49
C GLY A 492 8.87 44.75 -8.08
N PRO A 493 8.28 45.29 -6.99
CA PRO A 493 8.87 45.20 -5.66
C PRO A 493 8.81 43.79 -5.07
N SER A 494 9.86 43.49 -4.29
CA SER A 494 10.14 42.24 -3.58
C SER A 494 8.97 41.74 -2.72
N TYR A 495 8.41 40.58 -3.09
CA TYR A 495 7.69 39.70 -2.17
C TYR A 495 8.50 38.42 -1.97
N GLN A 496 8.78 38.11 -0.70
CA GLN A 496 9.36 36.86 -0.23
C GLN A 496 8.50 35.66 -0.70
N PRO A 497 9.05 34.63 -1.36
CA PRO A 497 8.29 33.44 -1.66
C PRO A 497 8.46 32.44 -0.50
N TYR A 498 7.48 32.41 0.39
CA TYR A 498 7.21 31.20 1.19
C TYR A 498 6.71 30.11 0.22
N MET A 499 7.64 29.35 -0.36
CA MET A 499 7.32 28.12 -1.09
C MET A 499 7.10 27.01 -0.06
N CYS A 500 5.91 26.95 0.51
CA CYS A 500 5.42 25.72 1.12
C CYS A 500 4.94 24.85 -0.05
N ALA A 501 5.77 23.88 -0.45
CA ALA A 501 5.31 22.83 -1.35
C ALA A 501 4.17 22.06 -0.65
N PRO A 502 3.04 21.80 -1.31
CA PRO A 502 1.99 21.01 -0.70
C PRO A 502 2.54 19.61 -0.36
N PRO A 503 2.17 19.00 0.78
CA PRO A 503 2.56 17.63 1.06
C PRO A 503 2.00 16.72 -0.03
N MET A 504 2.89 15.99 -0.69
CA MET A 504 2.49 14.90 -1.60
C MET A 504 1.61 13.90 -0.83
N PRO A 505 0.53 13.39 -1.43
CA PRO A 505 -0.36 12.44 -0.76
C PRO A 505 0.42 11.20 -0.32
N THR A 506 0.28 10.85 0.96
CA THR A 506 0.99 9.77 1.67
C THR A 506 0.51 8.35 1.34
N THR A 507 -0.27 8.15 0.27
CA THR A 507 -1.00 6.88 0.06
C THR A 507 -0.75 6.17 -1.26
N TYR A 508 0.30 6.50 -2.02
CA TYR A 508 0.77 5.57 -3.06
C TYR A 508 1.71 4.54 -2.44
N ASN A 509 1.18 3.37 -2.10
CA ASN A 509 1.96 2.20 -1.71
C ASN A 509 2.15 1.29 -2.93
N PRO A 510 3.26 1.41 -3.70
CA PRO A 510 3.53 0.51 -4.83
C PRO A 510 3.88 -0.93 -4.40
N TYR A 511 3.84 -1.25 -3.10
CA TYR A 511 4.22 -2.55 -2.53
C TYR A 511 3.04 -3.43 -2.13
N ALA A 512 1.81 -3.11 -2.53
CA ALA A 512 0.68 -4.03 -2.35
C ALA A 512 0.89 -5.38 -3.07
N THR A 513 1.87 -5.48 -3.97
CA THR A 513 2.23 -6.69 -4.71
C THR A 513 3.45 -7.45 -4.15
N LEU A 514 4.10 -6.94 -3.09
CA LEU A 514 5.08 -7.77 -2.37
C LEU A 514 4.30 -8.77 -1.53
N HIS A 515 4.14 -9.98 -2.07
CA HIS A 515 3.69 -11.14 -1.33
C HIS A 515 4.42 -11.17 0.02
N HIS A 516 3.66 -11.12 1.11
CA HIS A 516 4.18 -11.37 2.44
C HIS A 516 4.73 -12.80 2.45
N TYR A 517 6.04 -12.95 2.29
CA TYR A 517 6.72 -14.21 2.56
C TYR A 517 6.73 -14.37 4.09
N GLN A 518 5.63 -14.87 4.63
CA GLN A 518 5.62 -15.40 6.00
C GLN A 518 6.23 -16.80 5.94
N PRO A 519 7.38 -17.05 6.60
CA PRO A 519 7.81 -18.42 6.82
C PRO A 519 6.72 -19.11 7.67
N GLN A 520 6.18 -20.22 7.18
CA GLN A 520 5.34 -21.12 7.97
C GLN A 520 6.12 -21.56 9.20
N ASP A 521 5.68 -21.11 10.38
CA ASP A 521 6.17 -21.60 11.66
C ASP A 521 5.82 -23.09 11.80
N TYR A 522 6.85 -23.94 11.76
CA TYR A 522 6.71 -25.35 12.14
C TYR A 522 6.55 -25.45 13.66
N GLN A 523 5.31 -25.61 14.12
CA GLN A 523 5.04 -25.96 15.53
C GLN A 523 5.48 -27.40 15.81
N ASN A 524 6.53 -27.52 16.62
CA ASN A 524 7.00 -28.77 17.20
C ASN A 524 6.19 -29.08 18.48
N TYR A 525 5.77 -30.34 18.65
CA TYR A 525 4.92 -30.78 19.76
C TYR A 525 5.61 -30.73 21.14
N ALA A 526 4.77 -30.54 22.16
CA ALA A 526 5.04 -30.16 23.54
C ALA A 526 5.96 -31.09 24.38
N ALA A 527 6.79 -30.45 25.22
CA ALA A 527 7.28 -30.99 26.48
C ALA A 527 6.70 -30.16 27.64
N GLN A 528 6.22 -30.85 28.69
CA GLN A 528 5.45 -30.31 29.82
C GLN A 528 6.12 -29.14 30.56
N GLY A 529 5.33 -28.09 30.84
CA GLY A 529 5.66 -27.00 31.76
C GLY A 529 4.39 -26.35 32.34
N GLN A 530 4.39 -26.13 33.65
CA GLN A 530 3.27 -25.69 34.51
C GLN A 530 2.64 -24.33 34.15
N PRO A 531 1.36 -24.08 34.50
CA PRO A 531 0.64 -22.87 34.11
C PRO A 531 0.93 -21.65 35.00
N GLN A 532 1.29 -20.53 34.39
CA GLN A 532 1.36 -19.19 35.00
C GLN A 532 0.15 -18.35 34.55
N TYR A 533 -0.55 -17.74 35.50
CA TYR A 533 -1.70 -16.85 35.28
C TYR A 533 -1.27 -15.45 34.81
N PRO A 534 -2.04 -14.77 33.94
CA PRO A 534 -1.77 -13.38 33.55
C PRO A 534 -2.33 -12.36 34.58
N PRO A 535 -1.69 -11.17 34.70
CA PRO A 535 -2.09 -10.14 35.66
C PRO A 535 -3.31 -9.32 35.20
N GLN A 536 -4.25 -9.07 36.11
CA GLN A 536 -5.42 -8.20 35.92
C GLN A 536 -5.05 -6.72 36.07
N TYR A 537 -5.57 -5.89 35.16
CA TYR A 537 -5.63 -4.43 35.31
C TYR A 537 -7.01 -4.00 35.84
N PRO A 538 -7.10 -2.99 36.72
CA PRO A 538 -8.37 -2.54 37.30
C PRO A 538 -9.21 -1.65 36.35
N PRO A 539 -10.55 -1.66 36.45
CA PRO A 539 -11.44 -0.96 35.53
C PRO A 539 -11.58 0.54 35.84
N GLN A 540 -11.54 1.38 34.80
CA GLN A 540 -11.89 2.80 34.84
C GLN A 540 -13.41 3.00 34.71
N TYR A 541 -13.97 3.85 35.58
CA TYR A 541 -15.36 4.31 35.54
C TYR A 541 -15.56 5.46 34.53
N PRO A 542 -16.76 5.61 33.93
CA PRO A 542 -17.06 6.70 33.00
C PRO A 542 -17.36 8.04 33.72
N PRO A 543 -17.07 9.20 33.11
CA PRO A 543 -17.29 10.50 33.74
C PRO A 543 -18.74 10.95 33.67
N GLN A 544 -19.21 11.47 34.81
CA GLN A 544 -20.56 11.96 35.06
C GLN A 544 -20.65 13.45 34.65
N ASN A 545 -21.65 13.78 33.82
CA ASN A 545 -22.06 15.14 33.46
C ASN A 545 -22.31 15.99 34.72
N GLN A 546 -21.64 17.13 34.86
CA GLN A 546 -22.02 18.18 35.80
C GLN A 546 -22.42 19.46 35.07
N GLN A 547 -23.70 19.79 35.26
CA GLN A 547 -24.37 21.03 34.92
C GLN A 547 -23.80 22.19 35.77
N GLN A 548 -23.59 23.34 35.13
CA GLN A 548 -23.47 24.65 35.80
C GLN A 548 -24.78 25.02 36.52
N PRO A 549 -24.70 25.87 37.56
CA PRO A 549 -25.43 27.15 37.49
C PRO A 549 -24.66 28.28 38.25
N PRO A 550 -25.25 29.46 38.48
CA PRO A 550 -25.10 30.65 37.63
C PRO A 550 -24.47 31.84 38.39
N TRP A 551 -24.37 32.97 37.67
CA TRP A 551 -23.90 34.34 38.00
C TRP A 551 -22.54 34.70 37.42
#